data_AF-A0A0J9U9T0-F1
#
_entry.id   AF-A0A0J9U9T0-F1
#
_cell.length_a   1.000
_cell.length_b   1.000
_cell.length_c   1.000
_cell.angle_alpha   90.00
_cell.angle_beta   90.00
_cell.angle_gamma   90.00
#
_symmetry.space_group_name_H-M   'P 1'
#
loop_
_entity.id
_entity.type
_entity.pdbx_description
1 polymer ?
#
loop_
_entity_poly.entity_id
_entity_poly.type
_entity_poly.pdbx_seq_one_letter_code
_entity_poly.pdbx_strand_id
1 'polypeptide(L)'
;MAERDEVCATPWEVNLGGIMDAGGVSHDHVEPASSSFINYLIYGRALQLELAIPLEVIPTAKNPCQLPALLPKPQTNSDIHRSTTWGDYTAETEQIYAGLTDQPPHTEEQKVMAKKIIELHLATFKYYDYKRTFELVDENYRQHSQMVADGRDSIIEASKVLKSIAAKNWKGPGEPHFNMMFKRILVDGDYIVAQIFSERWPGDAGEHVFDLYRWKNGKVVEHWDVIQQVDAAKMKHGNSVA
;
A
#
# COMPACT_ATOMS: atom_id res chain seq x y z
N MET A 1 36.48 -24.26 26.05
CA MET A 1 36.66 -22.85 26.41
C MET A 1 35.83 -22.04 25.44
N ALA A 2 34.87 -21.30 25.97
CA ALA A 2 33.83 -20.58 25.22
C ALA A 2 34.39 -19.27 24.66
N GLU A 3 34.07 -18.97 23.40
CA GLU A 3 34.34 -17.68 22.78
C GLU A 3 33.04 -16.86 22.84
N ARG A 4 33.14 -15.67 23.42
CA ARG A 4 32.03 -14.83 23.86
C ARG A 4 31.56 -13.95 22.71
N ASP A 5 30.24 -13.90 22.52
CA ASP A 5 29.55 -12.90 21.71
C ASP A 5 29.81 -11.50 22.26
N GLU A 6 30.36 -10.60 21.44
CA GLU A 6 30.40 -9.17 21.72
C GLU A 6 29.02 -8.56 21.44
N VAL A 7 28.27 -8.34 22.52
CA VAL A 7 27.04 -7.55 22.58
C VAL A 7 27.43 -6.07 22.56
N CYS A 8 26.93 -5.30 21.58
CA CYS A 8 26.96 -3.84 21.63
C CYS A 8 25.73 -3.32 22.39
N ALA A 9 26.01 -2.57 23.46
CA ALA A 9 25.08 -2.06 24.45
C ALA A 9 24.15 -0.93 23.96
N THR A 10 22.99 -0.82 24.59
CA THR A 10 22.06 0.31 24.51
C THR A 10 22.35 1.34 25.62
N PRO A 11 22.21 2.64 25.32
CA PRO A 11 21.76 3.64 26.30
C PRO A 11 20.41 4.21 25.81
N TRP A 12 19.35 4.41 26.59
CA TRP A 12 19.25 4.97 27.94
C TRP A 12 17.81 4.76 28.46
N GLU A 13 17.67 4.58 29.78
CA GLU A 13 16.45 4.90 30.52
C GLU A 13 16.47 6.39 30.87
N VAL A 14 15.37 7.14 30.67
CA VAL A 14 15.11 8.37 31.45
C VAL A 14 13.61 8.55 31.73
N ASN A 15 13.27 8.26 33.00
CA ASN A 15 12.36 8.90 33.95
C ASN A 15 11.13 9.73 33.50
N LEU A 16 9.98 9.36 34.08
CA LEU A 16 8.70 10.08 34.09
C LEU A 16 8.68 11.16 35.20
N GLY A 17 8.20 12.36 34.89
CA GLY A 17 7.91 13.38 35.91
C GLY A 17 7.31 14.70 35.41
N GLY A 18 5.98 14.81 35.47
CA GLY A 18 5.25 15.94 36.08
C GLY A 18 4.84 17.20 35.28
N ILE A 19 3.66 17.73 35.68
CA ILE A 19 3.04 19.08 35.50
C ILE A 19 2.09 19.19 34.27
N MET A 20 0.75 19.08 34.39
CA MET A 20 -0.33 19.92 34.99
C MET A 20 -0.76 21.19 34.18
N ASP A 21 -1.95 21.06 33.58
CA ASP A 21 -3.15 21.94 33.58
C ASP A 21 -3.25 23.30 32.83
N ALA A 22 -4.53 23.63 32.51
CA ALA A 22 -5.18 24.80 31.87
C ALA A 22 -5.45 24.68 30.35
N GLY A 23 -6.66 24.92 29.81
CA GLY A 23 -7.93 25.44 30.31
C GLY A 23 -8.96 25.52 29.16
N GLY A 24 -10.22 25.85 29.45
CA GLY A 24 -11.40 25.53 28.62
C GLY A 24 -11.89 26.54 27.56
N VAL A 25 -12.64 25.97 26.61
CA VAL A 25 -13.94 26.34 25.96
C VAL A 25 -14.22 27.76 25.45
N SER A 26 -14.65 27.87 24.18
CA SER A 26 -15.90 28.56 23.78
C SER A 26 -16.35 28.19 22.34
N HIS A 27 -17.65 27.89 22.19
CA HIS A 27 -18.41 27.85 20.93
C HIS A 27 -18.76 29.27 20.46
N ASP A 28 -18.78 29.53 19.15
CA ASP A 28 -19.97 30.09 18.47
C ASP A 28 -19.84 30.22 16.93
N HIS A 29 -20.89 29.73 16.27
CA HIS A 29 -21.61 30.24 15.08
C HIS A 29 -20.99 30.30 13.67
N VAL A 30 -21.88 30.00 12.72
CA VAL A 30 -21.75 29.61 11.30
C VAL A 30 -22.00 30.80 10.38
N GLU A 31 -21.29 30.92 9.25
CA GLU A 31 -21.86 31.32 7.94
C GLU A 31 -20.96 30.85 6.76
N PRO A 32 -21.50 30.65 5.54
CA PRO A 32 -20.91 29.80 4.51
C PRO A 32 -20.32 30.58 3.32
N ALA A 33 -19.15 30.17 2.80
CA ALA A 33 -18.84 30.23 1.36
C ALA A 33 -17.46 29.66 0.99
N SER A 34 -17.45 28.99 -0.17
CA SER A 34 -16.39 28.91 -1.18
C SER A 34 -15.51 27.65 -1.26
N SER A 35 -15.17 27.37 -2.52
CA SER A 35 -14.77 26.12 -3.18
C SER A 35 -13.37 25.57 -2.81
N SER A 36 -12.93 25.69 -1.56
CA SER A 36 -11.59 25.26 -1.12
C SER A 36 -11.58 24.10 -0.11
N PHE A 37 -12.76 23.56 0.26
CA PHE A 37 -12.88 22.51 1.29
C PHE A 37 -12.60 21.08 0.80
N ILE A 38 -12.62 20.80 -0.51
CA ILE A 38 -12.40 19.43 -1.03
C ILE A 38 -10.92 19.01 -0.98
N ASN A 39 -9.97 19.95 -0.94
CA ASN A 39 -8.55 19.62 -0.76
C ASN A 39 -8.14 19.47 0.72
N TYR A 40 -8.95 19.95 1.67
CA TYR A 40 -8.55 20.05 3.07
C TYR A 40 -8.76 18.76 3.87
N LEU A 41 -9.55 17.81 3.36
CA LEU A 41 -9.73 16.48 3.95
C LEU A 41 -8.73 15.44 3.42
N ILE A 42 -7.87 15.80 2.46
CA ILE A 42 -6.89 14.89 1.83
C ILE A 42 -5.46 15.06 2.41
N TYR A 43 -5.16 16.16 3.09
CA TYR A 43 -3.79 16.44 3.54
C TYR A 43 -3.76 16.89 5.00
N GLY A 44 -3.63 15.92 5.91
CA GLY A 44 -3.34 16.15 7.32
C GLY A 44 -1.98 16.86 7.49
N ARG A 45 -2.03 18.14 7.86
CA ARG A 45 -0.85 18.94 8.19
C ARG A 45 -0.34 18.52 9.56
N ALA A 46 0.72 17.71 9.61
CA ALA A 46 1.50 17.55 10.84
C ALA A 46 2.19 18.89 11.15
N LEU A 47 1.81 19.55 12.25
CA LEU A 47 2.60 20.62 12.84
C LEU A 47 3.86 19.97 13.44
N GLN A 48 5.02 20.17 12.81
CA GLN A 48 6.31 19.82 13.42
C GLN A 48 6.81 21.04 14.21
N LEU A 49 6.98 20.89 15.52
CA LEU A 49 7.82 21.80 16.32
C LEU A 49 9.27 21.64 15.81
N GLU A 50 9.89 22.73 15.39
CA GLU A 50 11.32 22.78 15.08
C GLU A 50 12.14 22.72 16.38
N LEU A 51 12.79 21.59 16.64
CA LEU A 51 13.95 21.54 17.53
C LEU A 51 15.19 21.51 16.65
N ALA A 52 15.90 22.63 16.60
CA ALA A 52 17.18 22.77 15.94
C ALA A 52 18.25 21.95 16.67
N ILE A 53 18.84 20.96 15.99
CA ILE A 53 20.05 20.26 16.44
C ILE A 53 21.13 20.53 15.38
N PRO A 54 22.33 21.00 15.74
CA PRO A 54 23.37 21.34 14.78
C PRO A 54 23.96 20.09 14.10
N LEU A 55 24.20 20.22 12.79
CA LEU A 55 24.87 19.23 11.94
C LEU A 55 26.37 19.15 12.28
N GLU A 56 26.80 18.03 12.87
CA GLU A 56 28.22 17.63 12.85
C GLU A 56 28.51 16.73 11.65
N VAL A 57 29.70 16.97 11.07
CA VAL A 57 30.19 16.42 9.80
C VAL A 57 30.62 14.96 9.98
N ILE A 58 30.01 14.04 9.24
CA ILE A 58 30.44 12.62 9.18
C ILE A 58 31.42 12.44 8.01
N PRO A 59 32.62 11.86 8.21
CA PRO A 59 33.60 11.68 7.16
C PRO A 59 33.19 10.58 6.15
N THR A 60 33.43 10.86 4.86
CA THR A 60 33.14 9.97 3.72
C THR A 60 34.06 8.75 3.72
N ALA A 61 33.48 7.54 3.78
CA ALA A 61 34.21 6.30 3.53
C ALA A 61 34.39 6.07 2.01
N LYS A 62 35.64 5.85 1.59
CA LYS A 62 36.05 5.47 0.23
C LYS A 62 36.00 3.94 0.10
N ASN A 63 35.13 3.41 -0.78
CA ASN A 63 35.44 2.36 -1.76
C ASN A 63 34.20 1.96 -2.58
N PRO A 64 34.32 1.65 -3.89
CA PRO A 64 33.19 1.41 -4.77
C PRO A 64 32.76 -0.07 -4.75
N CYS A 65 31.54 -0.36 -4.30
CA CYS A 65 30.89 -1.64 -4.57
C CYS A 65 30.30 -1.61 -6.00
N GLN A 66 30.70 -2.57 -6.83
CA GLN A 66 30.17 -2.78 -8.17
C GLN A 66 28.68 -3.20 -8.10
N LEU A 67 27.84 -2.49 -8.86
CA LEU A 67 26.44 -2.84 -9.08
C LEU A 67 26.35 -4.17 -9.87
N PRO A 68 25.51 -5.14 -9.46
CA PRO A 68 25.20 -6.28 -10.30
C PRO A 68 24.41 -5.86 -11.55
N ALA A 69 24.57 -6.64 -12.62
CA ALA A 69 24.05 -6.38 -13.95
C ALA A 69 22.53 -6.07 -13.98
N LEU A 70 22.16 -5.10 -14.81
CA LEU A 70 20.80 -4.69 -15.09
C LEU A 70 19.91 -5.90 -15.38
N LEU A 71 18.83 -6.05 -14.60
CA LEU A 71 17.73 -6.94 -14.94
C LEU A 71 17.24 -6.63 -16.37
N PRO A 72 16.82 -7.64 -17.15
CA PRO A 72 16.29 -7.40 -18.48
C PRO A 72 15.10 -6.43 -18.39
N LYS A 73 15.07 -5.44 -19.29
CA LYS A 73 13.99 -4.45 -19.35
C LYS A 73 12.63 -5.18 -19.42
N PRO A 74 11.61 -4.73 -18.69
CA PRO A 74 10.27 -5.30 -18.82
C PRO A 74 9.84 -5.23 -20.28
N GLN A 75 9.35 -6.35 -20.79
CA GLN A 75 8.82 -6.44 -22.14
C GLN A 75 7.66 -5.45 -22.30
N THR A 76 7.63 -4.75 -23.43
CA THR A 76 6.57 -3.78 -23.73
C THR A 76 5.26 -4.52 -24.04
N ASN A 77 4.17 -4.11 -23.38
CA ASN A 77 2.82 -4.71 -23.46
C ASN A 77 2.13 -4.68 -24.84
N SER A 78 2.81 -4.35 -25.94
CA SER A 78 2.20 -4.45 -27.28
C SER A 78 1.79 -5.88 -27.64
N ASP A 79 2.35 -6.88 -26.95
CA ASP A 79 2.18 -8.29 -27.30
C ASP A 79 1.17 -9.02 -26.39
N ILE A 80 0.64 -8.38 -25.33
CA ILE A 80 -0.34 -8.99 -24.42
C ILE A 80 -1.79 -8.86 -24.93
N HIS A 81 -2.06 -8.08 -25.98
CA HIS A 81 -3.41 -7.89 -26.51
C HIS A 81 -3.96 -9.02 -27.40
N ARG A 82 -3.30 -10.18 -27.45
CA ARG A 82 -3.81 -11.38 -28.16
C ARG A 82 -3.74 -12.63 -27.30
N SER A 83 -4.50 -12.67 -26.22
CA SER A 83 -4.98 -13.92 -25.64
C SER A 83 -6.37 -13.75 -25.07
N THR A 84 -7.19 -14.75 -25.32
CA THR A 84 -8.66 -14.78 -25.38
C THR A 84 -9.32 -14.86 -23.99
N THR A 85 -10.54 -14.31 -23.88
CA THR A 85 -11.48 -14.25 -22.73
C THR A 85 -11.19 -13.21 -21.65
N TRP A 86 -12.06 -12.20 -21.56
CA TRP A 86 -12.24 -11.39 -20.35
C TRP A 86 -12.55 -12.35 -19.18
N GLY A 87 -11.80 -12.29 -18.09
CA GLY A 87 -12.07 -13.04 -16.87
C GLY A 87 -11.09 -14.17 -16.51
N ASP A 88 -10.08 -14.48 -17.34
CA ASP A 88 -9.03 -15.43 -16.95
C ASP A 88 -7.78 -14.71 -16.43
N TYR A 89 -7.75 -14.51 -15.11
CA TYR A 89 -6.62 -13.90 -14.39
C TYR A 89 -5.56 -14.92 -13.97
N THR A 90 -5.74 -16.20 -14.32
CA THR A 90 -4.98 -17.30 -13.74
C THR A 90 -3.49 -17.15 -14.02
N ALA A 91 -3.12 -16.95 -15.29
CA ALA A 91 -1.71 -16.84 -15.67
C ALA A 91 -0.99 -15.68 -14.99
N GLU A 92 -1.63 -14.50 -14.94
CA GLU A 92 -1.05 -13.32 -14.28
C GLU A 92 -1.00 -13.51 -12.75
N THR A 93 -2.03 -14.11 -12.16
CA THR A 93 -2.07 -14.42 -10.73
C THR A 93 -0.95 -15.37 -10.34
N GLU A 94 -0.73 -16.45 -11.12
CA GLU A 94 0.37 -17.39 -10.92
C GLU A 94 1.72 -16.71 -11.08
N GLN A 95 1.87 -15.83 -12.08
CA GLN A 95 3.11 -15.08 -12.30
C GLN A 95 3.42 -14.14 -11.13
N ILE A 96 2.44 -13.36 -10.66
CA ILE A 96 2.61 -12.46 -9.52
C ILE A 96 2.96 -13.28 -8.28
N TYR A 97 2.20 -14.34 -7.99
CA TYR A 97 2.44 -15.19 -6.83
C TYR A 97 3.83 -15.83 -6.85
N ALA A 98 4.27 -16.34 -8.00
CA ALA A 98 5.60 -16.93 -8.16
C ALA A 98 6.74 -15.92 -7.95
N GLY A 99 6.48 -14.62 -8.14
CA GLY A 99 7.42 -13.54 -7.87
C GLY A 99 7.54 -13.16 -6.39
N LEU A 100 6.65 -13.64 -5.52
CA LEU A 100 6.66 -13.33 -4.08
C LEU A 100 7.68 -14.20 -3.33
N THR A 101 8.94 -13.77 -3.34
CA THR A 101 10.06 -14.54 -2.78
C THR A 101 10.47 -14.12 -1.37
N ASP A 102 10.09 -12.92 -0.93
CA ASP A 102 10.40 -12.38 0.41
C ASP A 102 9.20 -12.52 1.37
N GLN A 103 8.87 -13.77 1.70
CA GLN A 103 7.81 -14.15 2.65
C GLN A 103 8.02 -15.59 3.15
N PRO A 104 7.41 -15.98 4.28
CA PRO A 104 7.38 -17.38 4.71
C PRO A 104 6.74 -18.30 3.65
N PRO A 105 7.15 -19.58 3.58
CA PRO A 105 6.51 -20.53 2.66
C PRO A 105 5.05 -20.74 3.05
N HIS A 106 4.17 -20.74 2.04
CA HIS A 106 2.75 -21.04 2.20
C HIS A 106 2.45 -22.53 2.05
N THR A 107 1.49 -23.04 2.82
CA THR A 107 0.80 -24.31 2.53
C THR A 107 -0.02 -24.21 1.24
N GLU A 108 -0.56 -25.32 0.75
CA GLU A 108 -1.44 -25.31 -0.43
C GLU A 108 -2.71 -24.47 -0.20
N GLU A 109 -3.28 -24.53 1.00
CA GLU A 109 -4.44 -23.73 1.39
C GLU A 109 -4.10 -22.23 1.40
N GLN A 110 -2.96 -21.87 2.00
CA GLN A 110 -2.48 -20.48 2.05
C GLN A 110 -2.15 -19.95 0.64
N LYS A 111 -1.61 -20.78 -0.26
CA LYS A 111 -1.41 -20.43 -1.67
C LYS A 111 -2.73 -20.05 -2.35
N VAL A 112 -3.79 -20.83 -2.13
CA VAL A 112 -5.11 -20.52 -2.69
C VAL A 112 -5.61 -19.18 -2.18
N MET A 113 -5.51 -18.94 -0.87
CA MET A 113 -5.93 -17.68 -0.23
C MET A 113 -5.16 -16.46 -0.78
N ALA A 114 -3.83 -16.55 -0.83
CA ALA A 114 -2.98 -15.48 -1.36
C ALA A 114 -3.29 -15.17 -2.84
N LYS A 115 -3.45 -16.21 -3.67
CA LYS A 115 -3.81 -16.05 -5.08
C LYS A 115 -5.18 -15.40 -5.27
N LYS A 116 -6.15 -15.70 -4.39
CA LYS A 116 -7.48 -15.06 -4.44
C LYS A 116 -7.43 -13.57 -4.09
N ILE A 117 -6.51 -13.15 -3.22
CA ILE A 117 -6.28 -11.71 -2.96
C ILE A 117 -5.65 -11.02 -4.17
N ILE A 118 -4.67 -11.65 -4.83
CA ILE A 118 -4.12 -11.11 -6.09
C ILE A 118 -5.22 -10.97 -7.15
N GLU A 119 -6.00 -12.04 -7.34
CA GLU A 119 -7.12 -12.06 -8.29
C GLU A 119 -8.17 -10.98 -7.98
N LEU A 120 -8.51 -10.78 -6.70
CA LEU A 120 -9.41 -9.71 -6.27
C LEU A 120 -8.92 -8.34 -6.74
N HIS A 121 -7.63 -8.03 -6.55
CA HIS A 121 -7.06 -6.76 -6.96
C HIS A 121 -7.04 -6.60 -8.49
N LEU A 122 -6.62 -7.65 -9.21
CA LEU A 122 -6.62 -7.65 -10.67
C LEU A 122 -8.03 -7.41 -11.22
N ALA A 123 -9.03 -8.16 -10.74
CA ALA A 123 -10.42 -8.00 -11.14
C ALA A 123 -10.93 -6.58 -10.81
N THR A 124 -10.67 -6.08 -9.60
CA THR A 124 -11.27 -4.84 -9.09
C THR A 124 -10.64 -3.60 -9.71
N PHE A 125 -9.31 -3.47 -9.68
CA PHE A 125 -8.62 -2.20 -9.93
C PHE A 125 -7.86 -2.15 -11.25
N LYS A 126 -7.48 -3.31 -11.82
CA LYS A 126 -6.79 -3.36 -13.11
C LYS A 126 -7.76 -3.58 -14.27
N TYR A 127 -8.60 -4.62 -14.16
CA TYR A 127 -9.50 -5.04 -15.24
C TYR A 127 -10.93 -4.54 -15.09
N TYR A 128 -11.29 -4.01 -13.91
CA TYR A 128 -12.64 -3.50 -13.61
C TYR A 128 -13.75 -4.54 -13.84
N ASP A 129 -13.45 -5.83 -13.62
CA ASP A 129 -14.43 -6.92 -13.59
C ASP A 129 -15.13 -6.98 -12.23
N TYR A 130 -16.15 -6.15 -12.11
CA TYR A 130 -16.94 -6.04 -10.90
C TYR A 130 -17.83 -7.26 -10.65
N LYS A 131 -18.15 -8.05 -11.69
CA LYS A 131 -18.85 -9.31 -11.50
C LYS A 131 -17.96 -10.28 -10.73
N ARG A 132 -16.70 -10.44 -11.17
CA ARG A 132 -15.75 -11.29 -10.47
C ARG A 132 -15.42 -10.77 -9.07
N THR A 133 -15.31 -9.46 -8.93
CA THR A 133 -15.09 -8.81 -7.62
C THR A 133 -16.15 -9.26 -6.60
N PHE A 134 -17.43 -9.24 -6.96
CA PHE A 134 -18.52 -9.69 -6.08
C PHE A 134 -18.57 -11.20 -5.84
N GLU A 135 -17.97 -12.02 -6.69
CA GLU A 135 -17.82 -13.45 -6.42
C GLU A 135 -16.77 -13.72 -5.32
N LEU A 136 -15.80 -12.81 -5.15
CA LEU A 136 -14.69 -12.91 -4.20
C LEU A 136 -14.94 -12.18 -2.88
N VAL A 137 -15.94 -11.30 -2.81
CA VAL A 137 -16.29 -10.50 -1.63
C VAL A 137 -17.66 -10.93 -1.11
N ASP A 138 -17.78 -11.11 0.20
CA ASP A 138 -19.04 -11.51 0.83
C ASP A 138 -20.11 -10.42 0.74
N GLU A 139 -21.39 -10.82 0.74
CA GLU A 139 -22.49 -9.85 0.69
C GLU A 139 -22.57 -8.98 1.94
N ASN A 140 -22.14 -9.51 3.09
CA ASN A 140 -22.09 -8.81 4.37
C ASN A 140 -20.67 -8.30 4.69
N TYR A 141 -19.87 -8.05 3.66
CA TYR A 141 -18.52 -7.52 3.79
C TYR A 141 -18.49 -6.22 4.60
N ARG A 142 -17.55 -6.14 5.53
CA ARG A 142 -17.33 -4.97 6.40
C ARG A 142 -16.03 -4.25 6.02
N GLN A 143 -16.14 -2.98 5.67
CA GLN A 143 -15.02 -2.09 5.34
C GLN A 143 -14.66 -1.21 6.52
N HIS A 144 -13.36 -1.11 6.81
CA HIS A 144 -12.85 -0.26 7.88
C HIS A 144 -11.92 0.85 7.40
N SER A 145 -11.54 0.87 6.11
CA SER A 145 -10.77 1.96 5.51
C SER A 145 -11.44 3.31 5.77
N GLN A 146 -10.65 4.29 6.22
CA GLN A 146 -11.16 5.62 6.55
C GLN A 146 -11.69 6.38 5.33
N MET A 147 -11.31 5.95 4.13
CA MET A 147 -11.59 6.64 2.87
C MET A 147 -12.71 5.99 2.06
N VAL A 148 -13.22 4.83 2.49
CA VAL A 148 -14.18 4.00 1.73
C VAL A 148 -15.40 3.73 2.60
N ALA A 149 -16.60 3.83 2.01
CA ALA A 149 -17.85 3.52 2.72
C ALA A 149 -17.94 2.03 3.10
N ASP A 150 -18.92 1.66 3.94
CA ASP A 150 -19.15 0.25 4.30
C ASP A 150 -19.93 -0.53 3.22
N GLY A 151 -19.94 -1.86 3.32
CA GLY A 151 -20.66 -2.79 2.45
C GLY A 151 -19.90 -3.16 1.18
N ARG A 152 -20.23 -4.30 0.55
CA ARG A 152 -19.48 -4.82 -0.61
C ARG A 152 -19.49 -3.90 -1.83
N ASP A 153 -20.49 -3.04 -1.99
CA ASP A 153 -20.57 -2.11 -3.13
C ASP A 153 -19.48 -1.03 -3.05
N SER A 154 -18.99 -0.73 -1.84
CA SER A 154 -17.99 0.29 -1.59
C SER A 154 -16.66 0.04 -2.32
N ILE A 155 -16.28 -1.23 -2.52
CA ILE A 155 -15.03 -1.59 -3.21
C ILE A 155 -15.08 -1.18 -4.69
N ILE A 156 -16.25 -1.26 -5.32
CA ILE A 156 -16.46 -0.85 -6.71
C ILE A 156 -16.42 0.67 -6.80
N GLU A 157 -17.08 1.36 -5.87
CA GLU A 157 -17.07 2.82 -5.85
C GLU A 157 -15.65 3.37 -5.63
N ALA A 158 -14.86 2.75 -4.74
CA ALA A 158 -13.44 3.06 -4.58
C ALA A 158 -12.66 2.85 -5.89
N SER A 159 -12.87 1.71 -6.57
CA SER A 159 -12.22 1.44 -7.87
C SER A 159 -12.56 2.48 -8.93
N LYS A 160 -13.83 2.89 -9.04
CA LYS A 160 -14.27 3.94 -9.98
C LYS A 160 -13.62 5.29 -9.65
N VAL A 161 -13.50 5.64 -8.37
CA VAL A 161 -12.83 6.87 -7.92
C VAL A 161 -11.36 6.83 -8.30
N LEU A 162 -10.65 5.75 -8.00
CA LEU A 162 -9.24 5.58 -8.36
C LEU A 162 -9.03 5.65 -9.88
N LYS A 163 -9.89 4.99 -10.67
CA LYS A 163 -9.87 5.09 -12.15
C LYS A 163 -10.03 6.54 -12.61
N SER A 164 -10.95 7.29 -12.01
CA SER A 164 -11.17 8.71 -12.34
C SER A 164 -9.95 9.57 -11.99
N ILE A 165 -9.33 9.35 -10.84
CA ILE A 165 -8.11 10.05 -10.41
C ILE A 165 -6.97 9.76 -11.37
N ALA A 166 -6.76 8.49 -11.73
CA ALA A 166 -5.72 8.07 -12.65
C ALA A 166 -5.91 8.72 -14.04
N ALA A 167 -7.16 8.78 -14.54
CA ALA A 167 -7.48 9.41 -15.82
C ALA A 167 -7.26 10.94 -15.84
N LYS A 168 -7.45 11.60 -14.70
CA LYS A 168 -7.19 13.05 -14.58
C LYS A 168 -5.70 13.36 -14.61
N ASN A 169 -4.87 12.51 -14.00
CA ASN A 169 -3.43 12.76 -13.84
C ASN A 169 -2.59 12.23 -15.02
N TRP A 170 -3.01 11.14 -15.66
CA TRP A 170 -2.30 10.59 -16.82
C TRP A 170 -2.49 11.44 -18.09
N LYS A 171 -1.40 11.72 -18.79
CA LYS A 171 -1.37 12.53 -20.04
C LYS A 171 -0.78 11.80 -21.25
N GLY A 172 -0.29 10.58 -21.08
CA GLY A 172 0.26 9.80 -22.19
C GLY A 172 -0.81 9.03 -22.97
N PRO A 173 -0.40 8.28 -24.01
CA PRO A 173 -1.33 7.49 -24.81
C PRO A 173 -1.87 6.28 -24.01
N GLY A 174 -3.10 5.87 -24.30
CA GLY A 174 -3.75 4.72 -23.67
C GLY A 174 -4.44 5.02 -22.34
N GLU A 175 -5.11 4.02 -21.78
CA GLU A 175 -5.73 4.14 -20.46
C GLU A 175 -4.66 4.27 -19.36
N PRO A 176 -4.91 5.05 -18.30
CA PRO A 176 -4.06 5.02 -17.12
C PRO A 176 -4.12 3.62 -16.50
N HIS A 177 -2.95 3.03 -16.23
CA HIS A 177 -2.90 1.73 -15.60
C HIS A 177 -2.53 1.93 -14.12
N PHE A 178 -3.44 1.53 -13.25
CA PHE A 178 -3.17 1.37 -11.84
C PHE A 178 -2.22 0.17 -11.70
N ASN A 179 -1.01 0.41 -11.20
CA ASN A 179 0.02 -0.60 -11.08
C ASN A 179 0.13 -1.02 -9.60
N MET A 180 -0.23 -2.27 -9.31
CA MET A 180 -0.13 -2.83 -7.96
C MET A 180 0.98 -3.85 -7.92
N MET A 181 2.07 -3.50 -7.25
CA MET A 181 3.19 -4.39 -7.05
C MET A 181 3.09 -5.03 -5.67
N PHE A 182 2.58 -6.27 -5.62
CA PHE A 182 2.63 -7.08 -4.41
C PHE A 182 4.09 -7.33 -4.02
N LYS A 183 4.44 -7.00 -2.78
CA LYS A 183 5.77 -7.22 -2.21
C LYS A 183 5.83 -8.49 -1.39
N ARG A 184 4.73 -8.78 -0.70
CA ARG A 184 4.51 -10.02 0.07
C ARG A 184 3.05 -10.16 0.42
N ILE A 185 2.65 -11.41 0.64
CA ILE A 185 1.36 -11.77 1.21
C ILE A 185 1.65 -12.72 2.36
N LEU A 186 1.13 -12.41 3.54
CA LEU A 186 1.24 -13.22 4.74
C LEU A 186 -0.13 -13.81 5.06
N VAL A 187 -0.19 -15.10 5.36
CA VAL A 187 -1.44 -15.78 5.72
C VAL A 187 -1.30 -16.43 7.10
N ASP A 188 -2.20 -16.09 8.01
CA ASP A 188 -2.29 -16.68 9.35
C ASP A 188 -3.76 -16.97 9.71
N GLY A 189 -4.12 -18.26 9.72
CA GLY A 189 -5.50 -18.71 9.88
C GLY A 189 -6.43 -18.06 8.84
N ASP A 190 -7.46 -17.36 9.32
CA ASP A 190 -8.43 -16.64 8.50
C ASP A 190 -7.95 -15.23 8.06
N TYR A 191 -6.73 -14.82 8.42
CA TYR A 191 -6.22 -13.48 8.12
C TYR A 191 -5.20 -13.52 6.99
N ILE A 192 -5.30 -12.53 6.09
CA ILE A 192 -4.38 -12.33 4.98
C ILE A 192 -3.90 -10.89 5.00
N VAL A 193 -2.60 -10.66 5.08
CA VAL A 193 -1.99 -9.34 4.92
C VAL A 193 -1.35 -9.26 3.55
N ALA A 194 -1.71 -8.26 2.75
CA ALA A 194 -1.02 -7.92 1.51
C ALA A 194 -0.25 -6.62 1.70
N GLN A 195 1.06 -6.67 1.45
CA GLN A 195 1.85 -5.44 1.31
C GLN A 195 2.02 -5.15 -0.17
N ILE A 196 1.58 -3.97 -0.56
CA ILE A 196 1.52 -3.53 -1.95
C ILE A 196 2.24 -2.19 -2.04
N PHE A 197 3.06 -2.04 -3.07
CA PHE A 197 3.46 -0.71 -3.53
C PHE A 197 2.60 -0.39 -4.75
N SER A 198 1.82 0.68 -4.66
CA SER A 198 0.88 1.09 -5.70
C SER A 198 1.38 2.34 -6.41
N GLU A 199 1.34 2.34 -7.74
CA GLU A 199 1.43 3.55 -8.55
C GLU A 199 0.05 3.78 -9.20
N ARG A 200 -0.59 4.89 -8.87
CA ARG A 200 -1.98 5.12 -9.29
C ARG A 200 -2.09 5.51 -10.77
N TRP A 201 -1.02 6.07 -11.32
CA TRP A 201 -0.82 6.34 -12.74
C TRP A 201 0.68 6.32 -13.04
N PRO A 202 1.12 6.18 -14.31
CA PRO A 202 2.54 6.20 -14.63
C PRO A 202 3.19 7.54 -14.24
N GLY A 203 4.26 7.47 -13.44
CA GLY A 203 4.97 8.64 -12.91
C GLY A 203 4.42 9.18 -11.58
N ASP A 204 3.42 8.53 -10.98
CA ASP A 204 3.06 8.74 -9.58
C ASP A 204 4.22 8.38 -8.66
N ALA A 205 4.40 9.11 -7.55
CA ALA A 205 5.44 8.79 -6.56
C ALA A 205 5.15 7.46 -5.83
N GLY A 206 3.89 7.07 -5.83
CA GLY A 206 3.40 5.81 -5.31
C GLY A 206 3.02 5.83 -3.83
N GLU A 207 2.41 4.74 -3.40
CA GLU A 207 1.88 4.53 -2.07
C GLU A 207 2.31 3.17 -1.54
N HIS A 208 2.67 3.12 -0.26
CA HIS A 208 2.73 1.87 0.49
C HIS A 208 1.35 1.57 1.04
N VAL A 209 0.80 0.43 0.65
CA VAL A 209 -0.49 -0.07 1.10
C VAL A 209 -0.27 -1.37 1.88
N PHE A 210 -0.85 -1.42 3.08
CA PHE A 210 -0.97 -2.64 3.86
C PHE A 210 -2.44 -2.94 4.03
N ASP A 211 -2.91 -3.94 3.30
CA ASP A 211 -4.27 -4.43 3.41
C ASP A 211 -4.30 -5.65 4.31
N LEU A 212 -5.21 -5.66 5.28
CA LEU A 212 -5.55 -6.80 6.11
C LEU A 212 -6.95 -7.26 5.73
N TYR A 213 -7.07 -8.53 5.37
CA TYR A 213 -8.33 -9.18 5.06
C TYR A 213 -8.67 -10.23 6.10
N ARG A 214 -9.96 -10.37 6.38
CA ARG A 214 -10.51 -11.59 6.97
C ARG A 214 -11.16 -12.43 5.86
N TRP A 215 -10.80 -13.71 5.84
CA TRP A 215 -11.22 -14.69 4.84
C TRP A 215 -12.11 -15.75 5.47
N LYS A 216 -13.28 -16.02 4.88
CA LYS A 216 -14.17 -17.12 5.26
C LYS A 216 -14.89 -17.67 4.06
N ASN A 217 -15.07 -18.99 4.03
CA ASN A 217 -15.89 -19.69 3.01
C ASN A 217 -15.52 -19.32 1.56
N GLY A 218 -14.22 -19.10 1.29
CA GLY A 218 -13.74 -18.77 -0.05
C GLY A 218 -13.92 -17.29 -0.45
N LYS A 219 -14.23 -16.40 0.50
CA LYS A 219 -14.47 -14.98 0.26
C LYS A 219 -13.81 -14.08 1.30
N VAL A 220 -13.58 -12.83 0.91
CA VAL A 220 -13.25 -11.74 1.83
C VAL A 220 -14.52 -11.27 2.53
N VAL A 221 -14.54 -11.33 3.87
CA VAL A 221 -15.69 -10.91 4.70
C VAL A 221 -15.44 -9.59 5.43
N GLU A 222 -14.18 -9.15 5.54
CA GLU A 222 -13.82 -7.94 6.27
C GLU A 222 -12.45 -7.43 5.80
N HIS A 223 -12.24 -6.12 5.85
CA HIS A 223 -11.02 -5.48 5.37
C HIS A 223 -10.64 -4.23 6.18
N TRP A 224 -9.35 -4.06 6.40
CA TRP A 224 -8.72 -2.86 6.94
C TRP A 224 -7.53 -2.51 6.06
N ASP A 225 -7.22 -1.22 5.95
CA ASP A 225 -6.03 -0.75 5.26
C ASP A 225 -5.25 0.29 6.07
N VAL A 226 -3.98 0.44 5.69
CA VAL A 226 -3.18 1.64 5.95
C VAL A 226 -2.50 2.01 4.64
N ILE A 227 -2.68 3.26 4.23
CA ILE A 227 -2.10 3.81 3.01
C ILE A 227 -1.16 4.95 3.39
N GLN A 228 0.10 4.86 2.96
CA GLN A 228 1.11 5.89 3.15
C GLN A 228 1.67 6.36 1.80
N GLN A 229 1.52 7.64 1.49
CA GLN A 229 2.17 8.24 0.32
C GLN A 229 3.69 8.18 0.46
N VAL A 230 4.37 7.86 -0.63
CA VAL A 230 5.82 8.00 -0.69
C VAL A 230 6.20 9.46 -0.94
N ASP A 231 6.97 10.02 0.00
CA ASP A 231 7.63 11.31 -0.17
C ASP A 231 9.14 11.07 -0.35
N ALA A 232 9.55 10.88 -1.60
CA ALA A 232 10.93 10.57 -1.95
C ALA A 232 11.93 11.64 -1.46
N ALA A 233 11.50 12.90 -1.34
CA ALA A 233 12.36 13.98 -0.86
C ALA A 233 12.60 13.93 0.66
N LYS A 234 11.74 13.24 1.43
CA LYS A 234 11.85 13.15 2.89
C LYS A 234 12.40 11.81 3.39
N MET A 235 12.70 10.88 2.50
CA MET A 235 13.26 9.58 2.88
C MET A 235 14.62 9.74 3.57
N LYS A 236 14.76 9.10 4.73
CA LYS A 236 16.00 9.12 5.53
C LYS A 236 16.91 7.93 5.25
N HIS A 237 16.36 6.81 4.79
CA HIS A 237 17.12 5.61 4.44
C HIS A 237 17.35 5.49 2.93
N GLY A 238 18.39 4.73 2.54
CA GLY A 238 18.67 4.40 1.14
C GLY A 238 18.01 3.11 0.64
N ASN A 239 17.19 2.45 1.45
CA ASN A 239 16.50 1.22 1.07
C ASN A 239 15.41 1.48 0.03
N SER A 240 15.08 0.46 -0.77
CA SER A 240 14.07 0.58 -1.82
C SER A 240 12.68 0.89 -1.25
N VAL A 241 11.92 1.70 -1.99
CA VAL A 241 10.48 1.96 -1.77
C VAL A 241 9.58 0.96 -2.49
N ALA A 242 10.13 0.23 -3.45
CA ALA A 242 9.44 -0.78 -4.22
C ALA A 242 10.29 -2.07 -4.24
#